data_AF-A0A4Q5S8R8-F1
#
_entry.id   AF-A0A4Q5S8R8-F1
#
_cell.length_a   1.000
_cell.length_b   1.000
_cell.length_c   1.000
_cell.angle_alpha   90.00
_cell.angle_beta   90.00
_cell.angle_gamma   90.00
#
_symmetry.space_group_name_H-M   'P 1'
#
loop_
_entity.id
_entity.type
_entity.pdbx_description
1 polymer ?
#
loop_
_entity_poly.entity_id
_entity_poly.type
_entity_poly.pdbx_seq_one_letter_code
_entity_poly.pdbx_strand_id
1 'polypeptide(L)'
;MEIILTKQLLGTLIKNGYHYFLSKTSSADLQNCVVHITLKPVKVHPLLHRLPGSYQRYYKLSQELLQMAAGTTGEHITVDLSGIRFERKLQMPSLSKKILKSKFARL
;
A
#
# COMPACT_ATOMS: atom_id res chain seq x y z
N MET A 1 -8.24 -5.68 -3.37
CA MET A 1 -8.41 -4.75 -2.22
C MET A 1 -7.21 -3.84 -2.18
N GLU A 2 -7.41 -2.55 -2.37
CA GLU A 2 -6.33 -1.55 -2.35
C GLU A 2 -6.32 -0.84 -1.00
N ILE A 3 -5.13 -0.67 -0.41
CA ILE A 3 -4.92 0.05 0.85
C ILE A 3 -3.84 1.11 0.64
N ILE A 4 -3.98 2.28 1.26
CA ILE A 4 -2.93 3.31 1.25
C ILE A 4 -1.61 2.72 1.75
N LEU A 5 -0.53 3.02 1.01
CA LEU A 5 0.81 2.63 1.42
C LEU A 5 1.21 3.39 2.69
N THR A 6 1.54 2.66 3.75
CA THR A 6 2.08 3.23 4.99
C THR A 6 3.38 2.54 5.37
N LYS A 7 4.23 3.20 6.16
CA LYS A 7 5.46 2.60 6.69
C LYS A 7 5.20 1.29 7.44
N GLN A 8 4.08 1.20 8.17
CA GLN A 8 3.68 0.00 8.90
C GLN A 8 3.32 -1.15 7.96
N LEU A 9 2.53 -0.86 6.91
CA LEU A 9 2.16 -1.84 5.89
C LEU A 9 3.40 -2.33 5.13
N LEU A 10 4.27 -1.40 4.71
CA LEU A 10 5.52 -1.72 4.02
C LEU A 10 6.41 -2.63 4.88
N GLY A 11 6.63 -2.28 6.15
CA GLY A 11 7.39 -3.11 7.09
C GLY A 11 6.79 -4.50 7.26
N THR A 12 5.46 -4.61 7.27
CA THR A 12 4.76 -5.90 7.38
C THR A 12 4.94 -6.76 6.13
N LEU A 13 4.84 -6.16 4.94
CA LEU A 13 5.05 -6.87 3.67
C LEU A 13 6.48 -7.41 3.57
N ILE A 14 7.48 -6.62 3.96
CA ILE A 14 8.88 -7.03 3.98
C ILE A 14 9.10 -8.21 4.92
N LYS A 15 8.55 -8.15 6.13
CA LYS A 15 8.63 -9.24 7.12
C LYS A 15 7.99 -10.54 6.62
N ASN A 16 7.03 -10.46 5.69
CA ASN A 16 6.37 -11.61 5.07
C ASN A 16 7.05 -12.07 3.76
N GLY A 17 8.24 -11.54 3.44
CA GLY A 17 9.07 -11.95 2.30
C GLY A 17 8.73 -11.26 0.98
N TYR A 18 7.94 -10.18 1.00
CA TYR A 18 7.68 -9.38 -0.19
C TYR A 18 8.78 -8.33 -0.35
N HIS A 19 9.72 -8.60 -1.27
CA HIS A 19 10.92 -7.77 -1.48
C HIS A 19 10.84 -6.87 -2.72
N TYR A 20 9.85 -7.12 -3.57
CA TYR A 20 9.65 -6.43 -4.84
C TYR A 20 8.22 -5.93 -4.94
N PHE A 21 8.03 -4.80 -5.63
CA PHE A 21 6.74 -4.15 -5.79
C PHE A 21 6.55 -3.75 -7.24
N LEU A 22 5.62 -4.40 -7.93
CA LEU A 22 5.23 -3.98 -9.27
C LEU A 22 4.45 -2.69 -9.17
N SER A 23 4.62 -1.79 -10.13
CA SER A 23 4.00 -0.47 -10.09
C SER A 23 3.26 -0.17 -11.38
N LYS A 24 2.05 0.36 -11.18
CA LYS A 24 1.19 0.88 -12.21
C LYS A 24 0.86 2.32 -11.83
N THR A 25 1.14 3.24 -12.74
CA THR A 25 0.70 4.63 -12.61
C THR A 25 -0.55 4.86 -13.45
N SER A 26 -1.51 5.56 -12.87
CA SER A 26 -2.71 6.06 -13.53
C SER A 26 -2.90 7.53 -13.19
N SER A 27 -3.07 8.37 -14.20
CA SER A 27 -3.46 9.77 -14.03
C SER A 27 -4.98 9.90 -14.04
N ALA A 28 -5.55 10.58 -13.04
CA ALA A 28 -6.94 11.03 -13.12
C ALA A 28 -7.01 12.39 -13.84
N ASP A 29 -7.99 12.55 -14.72
CA ASP A 29 -8.02 13.52 -15.81
C ASP A 29 -8.06 15.02 -15.39
N LEU A 30 -7.41 15.83 -16.23
CA LEU A 30 -7.40 17.28 -16.53
C LEU A 30 -7.70 18.40 -15.50
N GLN A 31 -8.30 18.15 -14.32
CA GLN A 31 -8.64 19.26 -13.40
C GLN A 31 -7.81 19.31 -12.11
N ASN A 32 -7.31 18.17 -11.62
CA ASN A 32 -6.59 18.10 -10.34
C ASN A 32 -5.22 17.42 -10.40
N CYS A 33 -4.76 16.97 -11.57
CA CYS A 33 -3.42 16.40 -11.81
C CYS A 33 -2.89 15.47 -10.70
N VAL A 34 -3.76 14.68 -10.07
CA VAL A 34 -3.34 13.77 -9.00
C VAL A 34 -2.83 12.49 -9.64
N VAL A 35 -1.53 12.24 -9.48
CA VAL A 35 -0.89 10.99 -9.90
C VAL A 35 -1.26 9.90 -8.90
N HIS A 36 -1.90 8.84 -9.40
CA HIS A 36 -2.24 7.66 -8.61
C HIS A 36 -1.28 6.52 -8.95
N ILE A 37 -0.64 5.95 -7.93
CA ILE A 37 0.30 4.84 -8.09
C ILE A 37 -0.22 3.64 -7.31
N THR A 38 -0.44 2.54 -8.02
CA THR A 38 -0.80 1.26 -7.40
C THR A 38 0.42 0.34 -7.38
N LEU A 39 0.76 -0.16 -6.20
CA LEU A 39 1.87 -1.10 -5.97
C LEU A 39 1.34 -2.51 -5.71
N LYS A 40 1.93 -3.51 -6.34
CA LYS A 40 1.64 -4.92 -6.09
C LYS A 40 2.86 -5.65 -5.53
N PRO A 41 2.83 -6.08 -4.25
CA PRO A 41 3.93 -6.80 -3.64
C PRO A 41 4.12 -8.18 -4.27
N VAL A 42 5.36 -8.55 -4.56
CA VAL A 42 5.76 -9.87 -5.07
C VAL A 42 7.01 -10.37 -4.33
N LYS A 43 7.04 -11.68 -4.05
CA LYS A 43 8.16 -12.32 -3.33
C LYS A 43 9.35 -12.62 -4.24
N VAL A 44 9.06 -12.96 -5.49
CA VAL A 44 10.07 -13.36 -6.49
C VAL A 44 10.51 -12.13 -7.28
N HIS A 45 11.78 -12.11 -7.68
CA HIS A 45 12.33 -11.06 -8.53
C HIS A 45 11.58 -11.00 -9.87
N PRO A 46 10.93 -9.89 -10.22
CA PRO A 46 10.17 -9.78 -11.45
C PRO A 46 11.11 -9.59 -12.65
N LEU A 47 10.82 -10.29 -13.74
CA LEU A 47 11.51 -10.10 -15.01
C LEU A 47 10.89 -8.90 -15.75
N LEU A 48 11.70 -7.88 -16.07
CA LEU A 48 11.24 -6.64 -16.72
C LEU A 48 10.46 -6.89 -18.02
N HIS A 49 10.90 -7.84 -18.84
CA HIS A 49 10.26 -8.18 -20.11
C HIS A 49 8.99 -9.05 -19.95
N ARG A 50 8.63 -9.43 -18.73
CA ARG A 50 7.45 -10.27 -18.42
C ARG A 50 6.65 -9.70 -17.26
N LEU A 51 6.54 -8.37 -17.19
CA LEU A 51 5.61 -7.76 -16.26
C LEU A 51 4.17 -8.06 -16.72
N PRO A 52 3.28 -8.46 -15.80
CA PRO A 52 1.90 -8.76 -16.17
C PRO A 52 1.13 -7.49 -16.53
N GLY A 53 0.41 -7.48 -17.66
CA GLY A 53 -0.60 -6.48 -17.99
C GLY A 53 -0.13 -5.02 -17.93
N SER A 54 -0.78 -4.20 -17.09
CA SER A 54 -0.61 -2.74 -17.02
C SER A 54 0.52 -2.25 -16.10
N TYR A 55 1.35 -3.14 -15.54
CA TYR A 55 2.45 -2.75 -14.66
C TYR A 55 3.67 -2.34 -15.50
N GLN A 56 4.18 -1.12 -15.29
CA GLN A 56 5.22 -0.51 -16.14
C GLN A 56 6.63 -0.66 -15.55
N ARG A 57 6.76 -0.68 -14.22
CA ARG A 57 8.03 -0.82 -13.52
C ARG A 57 7.90 -1.72 -12.31
N TYR A 58 9.03 -2.07 -11.71
CA TYR A 58 9.05 -2.60 -10.35
C TYR A 58 10.08 -1.87 -9.51
N TYR A 59 9.86 -1.91 -8.20
CA TYR A 59 10.79 -1.42 -7.21
C TYR A 59 11.30 -2.60 -6.39
N LYS A 60 12.61 -2.65 -6.15
CA LYS A 60 13.17 -3.41 -5.02
C LYS A 60 13.01 -2.56 -3.76
N LEU A 61 13.05 -3.17 -2.58
CA LEU A 61 13.23 -2.43 -1.33
C LEU A 61 14.29 -1.32 -1.47
N SER A 62 13.82 -0.08 -1.47
CA SER A 62 14.65 1.10 -1.76
C SER A 62 14.21 2.28 -0.88
N GLN A 63 15.07 3.29 -0.81
CA GLN A 63 14.76 4.55 -0.14
C GLN A 63 13.54 5.25 -0.78
N GLU A 64 13.33 5.09 -2.08
CA GLU A 64 12.17 5.62 -2.81
C GLU A 64 10.85 5.02 -2.28
N LEU A 65 10.78 3.70 -2.09
CA LEU A 65 9.62 3.02 -1.48
C LEU A 65 9.32 3.51 -0.05
N LEU A 66 10.38 3.82 0.71
CA LEU A 66 10.24 4.37 2.06
C LEU A 66 9.69 5.81 2.05
N GLN A 67 10.11 6.63 1.08
CA GLN A 67 9.58 7.98 0.87
C GLN A 67 8.13 7.95 0.42
N MET A 68 7.80 7.06 -0.52
CA MET A 68 6.42 6.79 -0.95
C MET A 68 5.55 6.39 0.24
N ALA A 69 6.02 5.49 1.10
CA ALA A 69 5.30 5.06 2.30
C ALA A 69 5.23 6.13 3.40
N ALA A 70 6.05 7.17 3.32
CA ALA A 70 6.00 8.33 4.20
C ALA A 70 4.96 9.37 3.74
N GLY A 71 4.44 9.25 2.52
CA GLY A 71 3.48 10.20 1.95
C GLY A 71 4.08 11.55 1.59
N THR A 72 5.40 11.62 1.37
CA THR A 72 6.11 12.89 1.12
C THR A 72 6.13 13.30 -0.36
N THR A 73 5.68 12.44 -1.27
CA THR A 73 5.80 12.66 -2.73
C THR A 73 4.59 13.35 -3.36
N GLY A 74 3.53 13.67 -2.61
CA GLY A 74 2.32 14.33 -3.13
C GLY A 74 1.45 13.44 -4.05
N GLU A 75 1.89 12.21 -4.30
CA GLU A 75 1.18 11.19 -5.08
C GLU A 75 0.23 10.40 -4.16
N HIS A 76 -0.89 9.94 -4.72
CA HIS A 76 -1.76 9.01 -4.02
C HIS A 76 -1.30 7.57 -4.27
N ILE A 77 -0.68 6.97 -3.27
CA ILE A 77 -0.02 5.66 -3.41
C ILE A 77 -0.81 4.57 -2.66
N THR A 78 -1.29 3.58 -3.39
CA THR A 78 -2.00 2.42 -2.84
C THR A 78 -1.23 1.13 -3.08
N VAL A 79 -1.54 0.10 -2.29
CA VAL A 79 -1.01 -1.25 -2.40
C VAL A 79 -2.16 -2.21 -2.69
N ASP A 80 -2.10 -2.93 -3.80
CA ASP A 80 -3.00 -4.02 -4.10
C ASP A 80 -2.58 -5.27 -3.33
N LEU A 81 -3.41 -5.68 -2.38
CA LEU A 81 -3.22 -6.88 -1.58
C LEU A 81 -3.98 -8.10 -2.12
N SER A 82 -4.58 -8.00 -3.30
CA SER A 82 -5.34 -9.10 -3.89
C SER A 82 -4.43 -10.32 -4.14
N GLY A 83 -4.79 -11.45 -3.53
CA GLY A 83 -4.01 -12.69 -3.62
C GLY A 83 -2.84 -12.81 -2.63
N ILE A 84 -2.62 -11.80 -1.77
CA ILE A 84 -1.65 -11.89 -0.68
C ILE A 84 -2.24 -12.68 0.47
N ARG A 85 -1.62 -13.81 0.80
CA ARG A 85 -1.90 -14.57 2.02
C ARG A 85 -0.88 -14.18 3.07
N PHE A 86 -1.33 -13.51 4.13
CA PHE A 86 -0.53 -13.29 5.32
C PHE A 86 -0.61 -14.56 6.16
N GLU A 87 0.52 -15.24 6.38
CA GLU A 87 0.54 -16.46 7.21
C GLU A 87 0.38 -16.18 8.71
N ARG A 88 0.28 -14.91 9.11
CA ARG A 88 -0.07 -14.53 10.48
C ARG A 88 -1.07 -13.39 10.44
N LYS A 89 -2.17 -13.55 11.20
CA LYS A 89 -3.23 -12.56 11.40
C LYS A 89 -2.62 -11.17 11.53
N LEU A 90 -2.86 -10.31 10.55
CA LEU A 90 -2.67 -8.88 10.71
C LEU A 90 -3.59 -8.47 11.87
N GLN A 91 -3.03 -8.23 13.05
CA GLN A 91 -3.67 -7.32 13.99
C GLN A 91 -3.58 -5.94 13.33
N MET A 92 -4.54 -5.66 12.45
CA MET A 92 -4.82 -4.28 12.10
C MET A 92 -5.23 -3.59 13.39
N PRO A 93 -4.59 -2.48 13.80
CA PRO A 93 -5.12 -1.68 14.88
C PRO A 93 -6.52 -1.26 14.44
N SER A 94 -7.54 -1.78 15.14
CA SER A 94 -8.93 -1.40 14.92
C SER A 94 -9.01 0.11 14.98
N LEU A 95 -9.48 0.73 13.90
CA LEU A 95 -9.91 2.12 13.92
C LEU A 95 -10.75 2.35 15.18
N SER A 96 -10.35 3.37 15.91
CA SER A 96 -10.68 3.63 17.31
C SER A 96 -12.16 3.40 17.67
N LYS A 97 -12.43 2.53 18.64
CA LYS A 97 -13.67 2.56 19.47
C LYS A 97 -13.69 3.76 20.44
N LYS A 98 -13.17 4.92 20.03
CA LYS A 98 -13.34 6.19 20.76
C LYS A 98 -14.49 6.94 20.09
N ILE A 99 -15.72 6.55 20.41
CA ILE A 99 -16.98 7.33 20.48
C ILE A 99 -18.06 6.30 20.85
N LEU A 100 -18.15 5.95 22.14
CA LEU A 100 -19.41 5.58 22.83
C LEU A 100 -19.15 5.41 24.34
N LYS A 101 -18.45 6.38 24.95
CA LYS A 101 -18.42 6.59 26.40
C LYS A 101 -18.76 8.05 26.70
N SER A 102 -19.89 8.52 26.20
CA SER A 102 -20.56 9.69 26.75
C SER A 102 -22.04 9.61 26.36
N LYS A 103 -22.92 9.97 27.30
CA LYS A 103 -24.38 9.77 27.31
C LYS A 103 -24.85 8.35 27.67
N PHE A 104 -24.59 7.93 28.91
CA PHE A 104 -25.61 7.41 29.82
C PHE A 104 -25.06 7.53 31.25
N ALA A 105 -24.85 8.78 31.65
CA ALA A 105 -24.84 9.20 33.04
C ALA A 105 -25.97 10.23 33.14
N ARG A 106 -26.85 10.08 34.13
CA ARG A 106 -28.21 10.65 34.28
C ARG A 106 -29.22 9.84 33.44
N LEU A 107 -30.19 9.15 34.03
CA LEU A 107 -31.03 9.48 35.19
C LEU A 107 -31.08 8.36 36.23
#